data_AF-A0A1G9FXR1-F1
#
_entry.id   AF-A0A1G9FXR1-F1
#
_cell.length_a   1.000
_cell.length_b   1.000
_cell.length_c   1.000
_cell.angle_alpha   90.00
_cell.angle_beta   90.00
_cell.angle_gamma   90.00
#
_symmetry.space_group_name_H-M   'P 1'
#
loop_
_entity.id
_entity.type
_entity.pdbx_description
1 polymer ?
#
loop_
_entity_poly.entity_id
_entity_poly.type
_entity_poly.pdbx_seq_one_letter_code
_entity_poly.pdbx_strand_id
1 'polypeptide(L)'
;MQFIDGDCQIVPGWLETASQYLATHENAVAVAGRVRERHPEKSVFNRLCDAEWNQPAGQVDAIGGIAMMRLDKVLAVEGFRETLLAGEEPELCLRLRREGGEIWRLETEMALHDADMTRFFQWWRRSRRAGYAYAEGRALHGAGPERHYVAELRRILFWAGLLPVVILALVLSGGPWVRYALVLYPLQVLRLVPREGGERAFFLTLGKFPEMLGVLDYWITGRCGVAIKRYQK
;
A
#
# COMPACT_ATOMS: atom_id res chain seq x y z
N MET A 1 17.86 -9.42 -10.87
CA MET A 1 17.40 -10.27 -9.75
C MET A 1 15.89 -10.16 -9.67
N GLN A 2 15.16 -11.28 -9.59
CA GLN A 2 13.69 -11.28 -9.46
C GLN A 2 13.28 -11.50 -8.00
N PHE A 3 12.35 -10.69 -7.52
CA PHE A 3 11.68 -10.84 -6.22
C PHE A 3 10.25 -11.34 -6.43
N ILE A 4 9.79 -12.24 -5.56
CA ILE A 4 8.44 -12.79 -5.60
C ILE A 4 7.96 -13.12 -4.17
N ASP A 5 6.68 -12.87 -3.92
CA ASP A 5 6.03 -13.28 -2.67
C ASP A 5 5.70 -14.77 -2.69
N GLY A 6 5.61 -15.38 -1.50
CA GLY A 6 5.38 -16.83 -1.35
C GLY A 6 4.00 -17.31 -1.80
N ASP A 7 3.04 -16.39 -1.97
CA ASP A 7 1.69 -16.62 -2.49
C ASP A 7 1.54 -16.19 -3.97
N CYS A 8 2.66 -15.97 -4.67
CA CYS A 8 2.68 -15.61 -6.08
C CYS A 8 3.38 -16.65 -6.97
N GLN A 9 2.94 -16.71 -8.24
CA GLN A 9 3.55 -17.55 -9.27
C GLN A 9 3.82 -16.72 -10.52
N ILE A 10 5.07 -16.70 -10.99
CA ILE A 10 5.46 -16.01 -12.23
C ILE A 10 4.85 -16.73 -13.44
N VAL A 11 4.32 -15.96 -14.39
CA VAL A 11 3.80 -16.50 -15.65
C VAL A 11 4.94 -16.75 -16.66
N PRO A 12 4.80 -17.73 -17.57
CA PRO A 12 5.79 -17.96 -18.62
C PRO A 12 6.09 -16.71 -19.46
N GLY A 13 7.35 -16.46 -19.79
CA GLY A 13 7.79 -15.34 -20.63
C GLY A 13 8.03 -14.01 -19.89
N TRP A 14 7.66 -13.92 -18.60
CA TRP A 14 7.89 -12.70 -17.82
C TRP A 14 9.37 -12.41 -17.61
N LEU A 15 10.18 -13.41 -17.25
CA LEU A 15 11.60 -13.21 -16.92
C LEU A 15 12.39 -12.70 -18.13
N GLU A 16 12.08 -13.22 -19.32
CA GLU A 16 12.65 -12.80 -20.60
C GLU A 16 12.23 -11.37 -20.91
N THR A 17 10.93 -11.05 -20.76
CA THR A 17 10.40 -9.70 -20.99
C THR A 17 11.06 -8.66 -20.08
N ALA A 18 11.11 -8.95 -18.78
CA ALA A 18 11.66 -8.04 -17.77
C ALA A 18 13.17 -7.83 -17.96
N SER A 19 13.91 -8.91 -18.21
CA SER A 19 15.36 -8.82 -18.45
C SER A 19 15.69 -8.07 -19.73
N GLN A 20 14.94 -8.28 -20.80
CA GLN A 20 15.09 -7.53 -22.05
C GLN A 20 14.76 -6.05 -21.88
N TYR A 21 13.71 -5.71 -21.13
CA TYR A 21 13.35 -4.32 -20.85
C TYR A 21 14.49 -3.61 -20.11
N LEU A 22 15.00 -4.23 -19.03
CA LEU A 22 16.14 -3.70 -18.31
C LEU A 22 17.38 -3.60 -19.21
N ALA A 23 17.67 -4.60 -20.06
CA ALA A 23 18.83 -4.53 -20.95
C ALA A 23 18.77 -3.38 -21.96
N THR A 24 17.57 -2.95 -22.37
CA THR A 24 17.36 -1.89 -23.37
C THR A 24 17.07 -0.50 -22.78
N HIS A 25 16.84 -0.41 -21.46
CA HIS A 25 16.56 0.85 -20.76
C HIS A 25 17.53 1.00 -19.58
N GLU A 26 18.61 1.77 -19.79
CA GLU A 26 19.67 1.94 -18.78
C GLU A 26 19.19 2.61 -17.49
N ASN A 27 18.27 3.58 -17.61
CA ASN A 27 17.71 4.28 -16.46
C ASN A 27 16.72 3.42 -15.65
N ALA A 28 16.10 2.41 -16.26
CA ALA A 28 15.18 1.52 -15.57
C ALA A 28 15.96 0.61 -14.61
N VAL A 29 15.73 0.77 -13.30
CA VAL A 29 16.41 -0.01 -12.25
C VAL A 29 15.53 -1.08 -11.63
N ALA A 30 14.21 -0.94 -11.76
CA ALA A 30 13.23 -1.94 -11.36
C ALA A 30 12.05 -1.97 -12.33
N VAL A 31 11.59 -3.18 -12.65
CA VAL A 31 10.45 -3.44 -13.53
C VAL A 31 9.49 -4.44 -12.88
N ALA A 32 8.20 -4.16 -12.99
CA ALA A 32 7.13 -5.07 -12.58
C ALA A 32 6.09 -5.14 -13.70
N GLY A 33 5.43 -6.28 -13.87
CA GLY A 33 4.31 -6.41 -14.80
C GLY A 33 2.98 -6.38 -14.07
N ARG A 34 1.90 -6.70 -14.79
CA ARG A 34 0.58 -6.88 -14.19
C ARG A 34 0.56 -8.18 -13.38
N VAL A 35 0.40 -8.05 -12.07
CA VAL A 35 0.03 -9.16 -11.17
C VAL A 35 -1.48 -9.31 -11.22
N ARG A 36 -2.04 -10.50 -11.37
CA ARG A 36 -3.50 -10.72 -11.29
C ARG A 36 -3.85 -11.59 -10.11
N GLU A 37 -4.96 -11.30 -9.44
CA GLU A 37 -5.51 -12.24 -8.48
C GLU A 37 -6.03 -13.48 -9.24
N ARG A 38 -5.69 -14.68 -8.74
CA ARG A 38 -6.10 -15.94 -9.35
C ARG A 38 -7.60 -16.15 -9.27
N HIS A 39 -8.19 -15.70 -8.16
CA HIS A 39 -9.59 -15.95 -7.81
C HIS A 39 -10.31 -14.71 -7.27
N PRO A 40 -10.41 -13.61 -8.03
CA PRO A 40 -11.08 -12.40 -7.58
C PRO A 40 -12.55 -12.66 -7.19
N GLU A 41 -13.21 -13.63 -7.81
CA GLU A 41 -14.59 -14.00 -7.53
C GLU A 41 -14.81 -14.62 -6.13
N LYS A 42 -13.79 -15.19 -5.49
CA LYS A 42 -13.94 -15.94 -4.22
C LYS A 42 -14.41 -15.07 -3.06
N SER A 43 -14.04 -13.80 -3.03
CA SER A 43 -14.44 -12.89 -1.97
C SER A 43 -14.32 -11.43 -2.40
N VAL A 44 -14.96 -10.52 -1.66
CA VAL A 44 -14.72 -9.09 -1.82
C VAL A 44 -13.24 -8.74 -1.59
N PHE A 45 -12.56 -9.38 -0.66
CA PHE A 45 -11.18 -9.02 -0.33
C PHE A 45 -10.19 -9.49 -1.41
N ASN A 46 -10.45 -10.60 -2.11
CA ASN A 46 -9.69 -11.00 -3.30
C ASN A 46 -9.89 -9.98 -4.43
N ARG A 47 -11.12 -9.48 -4.66
CA ARG A 47 -11.34 -8.37 -5.62
C ARG A 47 -10.59 -7.10 -5.24
N LEU A 48 -10.54 -6.77 -3.95
CA LEU A 48 -9.77 -5.62 -3.48
C LEU A 48 -8.27 -5.80 -3.77
N CYS A 49 -7.70 -7.00 -3.55
CA CYS A 49 -6.32 -7.32 -3.93
C CYS A 49 -6.11 -7.17 -5.45
N ASP A 50 -7.00 -7.73 -6.28
CA ASP A 50 -6.86 -7.60 -7.73
C ASP A 50 -6.88 -6.14 -8.20
N ALA A 51 -7.78 -5.33 -7.62
CA ALA A 51 -7.89 -3.90 -7.91
C ALA A 51 -6.70 -3.09 -7.38
N GLU A 52 -6.08 -3.51 -6.26
CA GLU A 52 -4.83 -2.94 -5.75
C GLU A 52 -3.68 -3.22 -6.73
N TRP A 53 -3.60 -4.45 -7.25
CA TRP A 53 -2.63 -4.83 -8.27
C TRP A 53 -2.87 -4.20 -9.64
N ASN A 54 -4.09 -3.73 -9.94
CA ASN A 54 -4.45 -3.15 -11.24
C ASN A 54 -4.10 -1.65 -11.34
N GLN A 55 -2.82 -1.32 -11.19
CA GLN A 55 -2.31 0.03 -11.43
C GLN A 55 -1.91 0.20 -12.91
N PRO A 56 -2.05 1.42 -13.48
CA PRO A 56 -1.66 1.71 -14.86
C PRO A 56 -0.17 1.43 -15.11
N ALA A 57 0.18 1.05 -16.33
CA ALA A 57 1.57 0.93 -16.74
C ALA A 57 2.24 2.30 -16.94
N GLY A 58 3.56 2.29 -17.00
CA GLY A 58 4.42 3.45 -17.13
C GLY A 58 5.41 3.59 -15.99
N GLN A 59 6.08 4.73 -15.94
CA GLN A 59 6.98 5.07 -14.85
C GLN A 59 6.17 5.34 -13.57
N VAL A 60 6.58 4.74 -12.47
CA VAL A 60 5.88 4.79 -11.18
C VAL A 60 6.84 5.12 -10.04
N ASP A 61 6.30 5.46 -8.88
CA ASP A 61 7.10 5.74 -7.67
C ASP A 61 7.47 4.46 -6.90
N ALA A 62 6.68 3.39 -7.05
CA ALA A 62 6.78 2.11 -6.36
C ALA A 62 6.00 1.01 -7.14
N ILE A 63 6.31 -0.27 -6.89
CA ILE A 63 5.88 -1.44 -7.69
C ILE A 63 5.22 -2.57 -6.91
N GLY A 64 5.11 -2.49 -5.59
CA GLY A 64 4.31 -3.41 -4.77
C GLY A 64 5.03 -4.71 -4.36
N GLY A 65 6.36 -4.71 -4.29
CA GLY A 65 7.15 -5.81 -3.70
C GLY A 65 7.60 -6.93 -4.64
N ILE A 66 6.89 -7.14 -5.75
CA ILE A 66 7.17 -8.22 -6.72
C ILE A 66 7.69 -7.60 -8.01
N ALA A 67 8.97 -7.82 -8.32
CA ALA A 67 9.64 -7.14 -9.42
C ALA A 67 10.97 -7.77 -9.82
N MET A 68 11.42 -7.48 -11.05
CA MET A 68 12.82 -7.67 -11.43
C MET A 68 13.59 -6.36 -11.24
N MET A 69 14.72 -6.42 -10.54
CA MET A 69 15.57 -5.26 -10.25
C MET A 69 17.02 -5.51 -10.67
N ARG A 70 17.72 -4.42 -11.01
CA ARG A 70 19.17 -4.40 -11.26
C ARG A 70 19.91 -4.63 -9.95
N LEU A 71 20.73 -5.69 -9.89
CA LEU A 71 21.40 -6.09 -8.65
C LEU A 71 22.39 -5.02 -8.18
N ASP A 72 23.18 -4.46 -9.09
CA ASP A 72 24.15 -3.38 -8.80
C ASP A 72 23.47 -2.15 -8.19
N LYS A 73 22.31 -1.76 -8.73
CA LYS A 73 21.54 -0.60 -8.23
C LYS A 73 20.93 -0.86 -6.85
N VAL A 74 20.41 -2.05 -6.61
CA VAL A 74 19.88 -2.46 -5.30
C VAL A 74 21.00 -2.48 -4.26
N LEU A 75 22.17 -3.05 -4.60
CA LEU A 75 23.32 -3.09 -3.70
C LEU A 75 23.90 -1.69 -3.41
N ALA A 76 23.90 -0.79 -4.40
CA ALA A 76 24.39 0.58 -4.23
C ALA A 76 23.60 1.38 -3.19
N VAL A 77 22.33 1.02 -2.96
CA VAL A 77 21.50 1.64 -1.90
C VAL A 77 21.40 0.77 -0.64
N GLU A 78 22.20 -0.29 -0.50
CA GLU A 78 22.18 -1.22 0.65
C GLU A 78 20.93 -2.11 0.75
N GLY A 79 20.22 -2.32 -0.37
CA GLY A 79 19.09 -3.24 -0.43
C GLY A 79 17.87 -2.82 0.39
N PHE A 80 17.06 -3.80 0.83
CA PHE A 80 15.90 -3.56 1.68
C PHE A 80 16.33 -3.23 3.10
N ARG A 81 15.69 -2.23 3.71
CA ARG A 81 15.97 -1.84 5.09
C ARG A 81 15.36 -2.85 6.07
N GLU A 82 16.20 -3.67 6.71
CA GLU A 82 15.77 -4.74 7.65
C GLU A 82 15.03 -4.23 8.88
N THR A 83 15.18 -2.94 9.23
CA THR A 83 14.52 -2.34 10.39
C THR A 83 13.06 -1.97 10.11
N LEU A 84 12.61 -1.99 8.86
CA LEU A 84 11.22 -1.70 8.50
C LEU A 84 10.36 -2.95 8.73
N LEU A 85 9.21 -2.77 9.36
CA LEU A 85 8.23 -3.86 9.54
C LEU A 85 7.23 -3.96 8.39
N ALA A 86 7.04 -2.85 7.66
CA ALA A 86 6.15 -2.75 6.52
C ALA A 86 6.54 -1.55 5.65
N GLY A 87 6.27 -1.64 4.35
CA GLY A 87 6.59 -0.56 3.40
C GLY A 87 8.05 -0.59 2.93
N GLU A 88 8.69 -1.76 3.02
CA GLU A 88 10.08 -1.98 2.66
C GLU A 88 10.34 -1.66 1.18
N GLU A 89 9.45 -2.07 0.29
CA GLU A 89 9.59 -1.82 -1.15
C GLU A 89 9.39 -0.35 -1.54
N PRO A 90 8.33 0.36 -1.13
CA PRO A 90 8.18 1.77 -1.46
C PRO A 90 9.32 2.64 -0.94
N GLU A 91 9.92 2.26 0.19
CA GLU A 91 11.12 2.92 0.73
C GLU A 91 12.37 2.65 -0.11
N LEU A 92 12.58 1.39 -0.54
CA LEU A 92 13.66 1.03 -1.47
C LEU A 92 13.53 1.76 -2.81
N CYS A 93 12.34 1.76 -3.41
CA CYS A 93 12.08 2.45 -4.68
C CYS A 93 12.31 3.96 -4.56
N LEU A 94 11.98 4.57 -3.42
CA LEU A 94 12.32 5.97 -3.17
C LEU A 94 13.83 6.20 -3.18
N ARG A 95 14.62 5.36 -2.48
CA ARG A 95 16.09 5.48 -2.48
C ARG A 95 16.69 5.26 -3.86
N LEU A 96 16.21 4.27 -4.60
CA LEU A 96 16.62 4.01 -5.98
C LEU A 96 16.36 5.22 -6.90
N ARG A 97 15.21 5.88 -6.74
CA ARG A 97 14.88 7.10 -7.50
C ARG A 97 15.72 8.31 -7.10
N ARG A 98 16.14 8.41 -5.83
CA ARG A 98 17.08 9.46 -5.40
C ARG A 98 18.46 9.32 -6.04
N GLU A 99 18.86 8.09 -6.37
CA GLU A 99 20.07 7.80 -7.16
C GLU A 99 19.85 7.95 -8.68
N GLY A 100 18.74 8.56 -9.11
CA GLY A 100 18.41 8.80 -10.52
C GLY A 100 17.82 7.60 -11.26
N GLY A 101 17.51 6.50 -10.55
CA GLY A 101 16.89 5.32 -11.15
C GLY A 101 15.42 5.52 -11.47
N GLU A 102 14.93 4.84 -12.50
CA GLU A 102 13.52 4.81 -12.88
C GLU A 102 12.88 3.48 -12.51
N ILE A 103 11.65 3.54 -12.04
CA ILE A 103 10.85 2.37 -11.66
C ILE A 103 9.71 2.25 -12.66
N TRP A 104 9.55 1.08 -13.26
CA TRP A 104 8.64 0.89 -14.38
C TRP A 104 7.64 -0.22 -14.13
N ARG A 105 6.40 0.02 -14.52
CA ARG A 105 5.35 -0.98 -14.60
C ARG A 105 5.03 -1.24 -16.06
N LEU A 106 5.09 -2.51 -16.46
CA LEU A 106 4.79 -2.97 -17.82
C LEU A 106 3.35 -3.48 -17.88
N GLU A 107 2.71 -3.32 -19.05
CA GLU A 107 1.37 -3.87 -19.31
C GLU A 107 1.35 -5.41 -19.33
N THR A 108 2.50 -6.04 -19.57
CA THR A 108 2.64 -7.50 -19.66
C THR A 108 2.29 -8.17 -18.34
N GLU A 109 1.54 -9.28 -18.41
CA GLU A 109 1.25 -10.11 -17.24
C GLU A 109 2.56 -10.69 -16.67
N MET A 110 2.74 -10.59 -15.35
CA MET A 110 3.95 -11.00 -14.65
C MET A 110 3.71 -12.20 -13.74
N ALA A 111 2.63 -12.15 -12.96
CA ALA A 111 2.40 -13.15 -11.93
C ALA A 111 0.91 -13.31 -11.61
N LEU A 112 0.57 -14.50 -11.12
CA LEU A 112 -0.70 -14.79 -10.46
C LEU A 112 -0.49 -14.71 -8.94
N HIS A 113 -1.33 -13.94 -8.26
CA HIS A 113 -1.42 -13.85 -6.79
C HIS A 113 -2.56 -14.74 -6.29
N ASP A 114 -2.31 -15.57 -5.30
CA ASP A 114 -3.34 -16.33 -4.59
C ASP A 114 -3.51 -15.76 -3.18
N ALA A 115 -4.21 -14.63 -3.07
CA ALA A 115 -4.36 -13.94 -1.79
C ALA A 115 -5.08 -14.79 -0.73
N ASP A 116 -5.94 -15.73 -1.17
CA ASP A 116 -6.85 -16.55 -0.35
C ASP A 116 -7.50 -15.78 0.82
N MET A 117 -7.79 -14.50 0.59
CA MET A 117 -8.26 -13.60 1.63
C MET A 117 -9.78 -13.63 1.67
N THR A 118 -10.36 -14.57 2.42
CA THR A 118 -11.82 -14.76 2.46
C THR A 118 -12.50 -14.10 3.66
N ARG A 119 -11.74 -13.61 4.64
CA ARG A 119 -12.27 -13.13 5.93
C ARG A 119 -11.96 -11.67 6.19
N PHE A 120 -12.94 -10.97 6.77
CA PHE A 120 -12.83 -9.56 7.14
C PHE A 120 -11.60 -9.24 8.00
N PHE A 121 -11.28 -10.09 8.98
CA PHE A 121 -10.14 -9.85 9.86
C PHE A 121 -8.78 -10.03 9.18
N GLN A 122 -8.68 -10.78 8.06
CA GLN A 122 -7.45 -10.84 7.27
C GLN A 122 -7.22 -9.49 6.59
N TRP A 123 -8.25 -8.97 5.91
CA TRP A 123 -8.22 -7.63 5.31
C TRP A 123 -7.95 -6.54 6.36
N TRP A 124 -8.59 -6.61 7.54
CA TRP A 124 -8.36 -5.67 8.64
C TRP A 124 -6.89 -5.62 9.08
N ARG A 125 -6.24 -6.79 9.20
CA ARG A 125 -4.81 -6.87 9.55
C ARG A 125 -3.93 -6.28 8.45
N ARG A 126 -4.23 -6.57 7.18
CA ARG A 126 -3.50 -5.98 6.03
C ARG A 126 -3.61 -4.44 6.04
N SER A 127 -4.81 -3.91 6.20
CA SER A 127 -5.05 -2.45 6.29
C SER A 127 -4.35 -1.81 7.49
N ARG A 128 -4.33 -2.50 8.64
CA ARG A 128 -3.56 -2.06 9.82
C ARG A 128 -2.07 -2.03 9.56
N ARG A 129 -1.51 -3.05 8.89
CA ARG A 129 -0.10 -3.07 8.47
C ARG A 129 0.24 -1.91 7.53
N ALA A 130 -0.66 -1.58 6.59
CA ALA A 130 -0.48 -0.40 5.72
C ALA A 130 -0.44 0.91 6.53
N GLY A 131 -1.32 1.07 7.52
CA GLY A 131 -1.28 2.20 8.45
C GLY A 131 0.06 2.37 9.17
N TYR A 132 0.64 1.26 9.65
CA TYR A 132 1.97 1.25 10.26
C TYR A 132 3.04 1.70 9.24
N ALA A 133 3.03 1.12 8.03
CA ALA A 133 3.96 1.48 6.95
C ALA A 133 3.91 2.98 6.61
N TYR A 134 2.70 3.57 6.56
CA TYR A 134 2.53 4.99 6.30
C TYR A 134 3.12 5.87 7.41
N ALA A 135 2.91 5.51 8.68
CA ALA A 135 3.48 6.25 9.80
C ALA A 135 5.02 6.16 9.82
N GLU A 136 5.57 4.96 9.64
CA GLU A 136 7.00 4.70 9.62
C GLU A 136 7.69 5.37 8.44
N GLY A 137 7.17 5.19 7.22
CA GLY A 137 7.73 5.82 6.02
C GLY A 137 7.65 7.35 6.07
N ARG A 138 6.57 7.93 6.60
CA ARG A 138 6.51 9.39 6.85
C ARG A 138 7.56 9.84 7.85
N ALA A 139 7.81 9.07 8.91
CA ALA A 139 8.80 9.43 9.92
C ALA A 139 10.23 9.39 9.35
N LEU A 140 10.51 8.50 8.41
CA LEU A 140 11.81 8.38 7.75
C LEU A 140 12.02 9.42 6.65
N HIS A 141 11.04 9.59 5.75
CA HIS A 141 11.22 10.33 4.49
C HIS A 141 10.21 11.45 4.27
N GLY A 142 9.26 11.67 5.19
CA GLY A 142 8.17 12.63 5.00
C GLY A 142 8.58 14.10 4.99
N ALA A 143 9.79 14.43 5.49
CA ALA A 143 10.37 15.77 5.39
C ALA A 143 11.12 16.02 4.07
N GLY A 144 11.37 14.97 3.28
CA GLY A 144 12.00 15.07 1.98
C GLY A 144 11.08 15.67 0.91
N PRO A 145 11.63 16.01 -0.27
CA PRO A 145 10.87 16.62 -1.37
C PRO A 145 9.71 15.74 -1.86
N GLU A 146 9.82 14.42 -1.75
CA GLU A 146 8.80 13.45 -2.17
C GLU A 146 7.61 13.41 -1.21
N ARG A 147 7.75 13.96 0.01
CA ARG A 147 6.71 13.94 1.06
C ARG A 147 6.15 12.53 1.29
N HIS A 148 7.03 11.55 1.32
CA HIS A 148 6.68 10.12 1.38
C HIS A 148 5.67 9.83 2.49
N TYR A 149 4.53 9.24 2.11
CA TYR A 149 3.39 8.90 2.96
C TYR A 149 2.73 10.02 3.78
N VAL A 150 3.04 11.29 3.49
CA VAL A 150 2.43 12.42 4.18
C VAL A 150 0.93 12.54 3.85
N ALA A 151 0.53 12.29 2.61
CA ALA A 151 -0.85 12.42 2.18
C ALA A 151 -1.73 11.30 2.78
N GLU A 152 -1.22 10.07 2.77
CA GLU A 152 -1.83 8.87 3.32
C GLU A 152 -2.08 9.05 4.82
N LEU A 153 -1.05 9.45 5.57
CA LEU A 153 -1.15 9.70 7.00
C LEU A 153 -2.16 10.82 7.31
N ARG A 154 -2.15 11.93 6.56
CA ARG A 154 -3.13 13.02 6.76
C ARG A 154 -4.57 12.55 6.55
N ARG A 155 -4.83 11.73 5.52
CA ARG A 155 -6.16 11.18 5.27
C ARG A 155 -6.61 10.26 6.40
N ILE A 156 -5.70 9.43 6.94
CA ILE A 156 -5.98 8.57 8.10
C ILE A 156 -6.34 9.41 9.32
N LEU A 157 -5.49 10.38 9.68
CA LEU A 157 -5.70 11.24 10.85
C LEU A 157 -7.00 12.03 10.75
N PHE A 158 -7.37 12.49 9.54
CA PHE A 158 -8.62 13.20 9.33
C PHE A 158 -9.84 12.27 9.46
N TRP A 159 -9.89 11.19 8.67
CA TRP A 159 -11.08 10.34 8.55
C TRP A 159 -11.29 9.41 9.74
N ALA A 160 -10.23 8.95 10.39
CA ALA A 160 -10.30 7.98 11.49
C ALA A 160 -9.80 8.53 12.83
N GLY A 161 -9.39 9.81 12.88
CA GLY A 161 -9.01 10.51 14.11
C GLY A 161 -9.91 11.71 14.39
N LEU A 162 -9.69 12.80 13.66
CA LEU A 162 -10.36 14.07 13.89
C LEU A 162 -11.89 13.96 13.74
N LEU A 163 -12.37 13.39 12.63
CA LEU A 163 -13.80 13.29 12.36
C LEU A 163 -14.56 12.48 13.43
N PRO A 164 -14.13 11.26 13.82
CA PRO A 164 -14.75 10.54 14.94
C PRO A 164 -14.77 11.32 16.26
N VAL A 165 -13.68 12.02 16.60
CA VAL A 165 -13.61 12.83 17.84
C VAL A 165 -14.61 13.98 17.80
N VAL A 166 -14.73 14.67 16.67
CA VAL A 166 -15.73 15.74 16.47
C VAL A 166 -17.14 15.17 16.58
N ILE A 167 -17.43 14.03 15.94
CA ILE A 167 -18.74 13.36 16.04
C ILE A 167 -19.06 13.04 17.51
N LEU A 168 -18.12 12.45 18.25
CA LEU A 168 -18.31 12.13 19.66
C LEU A 168 -18.57 13.37 20.52
N ALA A 169 -17.82 14.45 20.31
CA ALA A 169 -18.03 15.71 21.01
C ALA A 169 -19.42 16.31 20.72
N LEU A 170 -19.88 16.24 19.46
CA LEU A 170 -21.23 16.68 19.09
C LEU A 170 -22.32 15.82 19.75
N VAL A 171 -22.11 14.51 19.85
CA VAL A 171 -23.05 13.60 20.55
C VAL A 171 -23.17 13.98 22.02
N LEU A 172 -22.03 14.20 22.69
CA LEU A 172 -21.99 14.58 24.09
C LEU A 172 -22.58 15.98 24.36
N SER A 173 -22.53 16.88 23.38
CA SER A 173 -23.13 18.22 23.48
C SER A 173 -24.66 18.23 23.38
N GLY A 174 -25.30 17.10 23.04
CA GLY A 174 -26.76 17.00 22.90
C GLY A 174 -27.35 17.76 21.70
N GLY A 175 -26.50 18.31 20.82
CA GLY A 175 -26.94 19.09 19.67
C GLY A 175 -27.45 18.23 18.50
N PRO A 176 -28.37 18.75 17.67
CA PRO A 176 -28.87 18.04 16.48
C PRO A 176 -27.81 17.86 15.38
N TRP A 177 -26.59 18.35 15.60
CA TRP A 177 -25.52 18.43 14.62
C TRP A 177 -24.88 17.07 14.29
N VAL A 178 -25.04 16.08 15.16
CA VAL A 178 -24.49 14.72 15.00
C VAL A 178 -24.89 14.10 13.66
N ARG A 179 -26.15 14.27 13.26
CA ARG A 179 -26.68 13.69 12.01
C ARG A 179 -25.95 14.21 10.78
N TYR A 180 -25.51 15.47 10.78
CA TYR A 180 -24.78 16.04 9.64
C TYR A 180 -23.34 15.54 9.59
N ALA A 181 -22.70 15.36 10.75
CA ALA A 181 -21.34 14.84 10.82
C ALA A 181 -21.26 13.37 10.39
N LEU A 182 -22.27 12.54 10.75
CA LEU A 182 -22.34 11.14 10.31
C LEU A 182 -22.52 10.98 8.80
N VAL A 183 -23.19 11.94 8.14
CA VAL A 183 -23.39 11.94 6.68
C VAL A 183 -22.07 12.12 5.91
N LEU A 184 -20.99 12.58 6.56
CA LEU A 184 -19.70 12.74 5.89
C LEU A 184 -19.10 11.41 5.40
N TYR A 185 -19.33 10.29 6.08
CA TYR A 185 -18.87 8.97 5.61
C TYR A 185 -19.58 8.48 4.34
N PRO A 186 -20.93 8.43 4.26
CA PRO A 186 -21.61 8.04 3.03
C PRO A 186 -21.31 9.04 1.90
N LEU A 187 -21.16 10.34 2.18
CA LEU A 187 -20.72 11.30 1.17
C LEU A 187 -19.32 10.99 0.64
N GLN A 188 -18.40 10.58 1.51
CA GLN A 188 -17.04 10.18 1.10
C GLN A 188 -17.07 8.91 0.23
N VAL A 189 -17.90 7.93 0.58
CA VAL A 189 -18.10 6.73 -0.25
C VAL A 189 -18.67 7.14 -1.62
N LEU A 190 -19.75 7.91 -1.65
CA LEU A 190 -20.40 8.39 -2.88
C LEU A 190 -19.44 9.17 -3.78
N ARG A 191 -18.56 9.99 -3.19
CA ARG A 191 -17.51 10.71 -3.93
C ARG A 191 -16.51 9.78 -4.62
N LEU A 192 -16.19 8.63 -4.01
CA LEU A 192 -15.22 7.67 -4.54
C LEU A 192 -15.84 6.71 -5.56
N VAL A 193 -17.15 6.45 -5.51
CA VAL A 193 -17.84 5.49 -6.41
C VAL A 193 -17.51 5.66 -7.89
N PRO A 194 -17.51 6.88 -8.48
CA PRO A 194 -17.27 7.03 -9.91
C PRO A 194 -15.88 6.58 -10.38
N ARG A 195 -14.90 6.55 -9.47
CA ARG A 195 -13.52 6.17 -9.77
C ARG A 195 -13.18 4.76 -9.33
N GLU A 196 -13.69 4.37 -8.17
CA GLU A 196 -13.28 3.14 -7.47
C GLU A 196 -14.32 2.02 -7.59
N GLY A 197 -15.57 2.34 -7.92
CA GLY A 197 -16.72 1.45 -7.74
C GLY A 197 -17.21 1.42 -6.29
N GLY A 198 -18.47 1.03 -6.09
CA GLY A 198 -19.14 1.09 -4.78
C GLY A 198 -18.47 0.26 -3.68
N GLU A 199 -18.10 -0.98 -4.00
CA GLU A 199 -17.46 -1.91 -3.07
C GLU A 199 -16.11 -1.38 -2.59
N ARG A 200 -15.22 -1.02 -3.52
CA ARG A 200 -13.89 -0.48 -3.19
C ARG A 200 -13.98 0.87 -2.48
N ALA A 201 -14.89 1.76 -2.89
CA ALA A 201 -15.13 3.04 -2.23
C ALA A 201 -15.50 2.87 -0.75
N PHE A 202 -16.36 1.89 -0.44
CA PHE A 202 -16.72 1.53 0.93
C PHE A 202 -15.49 1.07 1.72
N PHE A 203 -14.73 0.10 1.20
CA PHE A 203 -13.57 -0.45 1.90
C PHE A 203 -12.38 0.52 2.00
N LEU A 204 -12.19 1.44 1.06
CA LEU A 204 -11.20 2.53 1.16
C LEU A 204 -11.53 3.52 2.28
N THR A 205 -12.83 3.73 2.53
CA THR A 205 -13.31 4.59 3.63
C THR A 205 -13.23 3.84 4.97
N LEU A 206 -13.72 2.60 5.01
CA LEU A 206 -13.67 1.75 6.20
C LEU A 206 -12.22 1.40 6.60
N GLY A 207 -11.31 1.27 5.63
CA GLY A 207 -9.89 0.95 5.85
C GLY A 207 -9.15 2.00 6.68
N LYS A 208 -9.65 3.24 6.76
CA LYS A 208 -9.01 4.30 7.55
C LYS A 208 -8.98 3.98 9.04
N PHE A 209 -9.93 3.21 9.56
CA PHE A 209 -9.97 2.80 10.97
C PHE A 209 -8.87 1.79 11.32
N PRO A 210 -8.72 0.63 10.64
CA PRO A 210 -7.58 -0.25 10.89
C PRO A 210 -6.25 0.42 10.58
N GLU A 211 -6.16 1.24 9.52
CA GLU A 211 -4.95 2.02 9.22
C GLU A 211 -4.58 2.94 10.41
N MET A 212 -5.55 3.63 11.03
CA MET A 212 -5.31 4.46 12.21
C MET A 212 -4.79 3.65 13.39
N LEU A 213 -5.29 2.43 13.61
CA LEU A 213 -4.73 1.54 14.62
C LEU A 213 -3.26 1.22 14.34
N GLY A 214 -2.90 1.00 13.08
CA GLY A 214 -1.51 0.78 12.67
C GLY A 214 -0.61 2.00 12.89
N VAL A 215 -1.13 3.20 12.62
CA VAL A 215 -0.45 4.45 12.95
C VAL A 215 -0.21 4.55 14.45
N LEU A 216 -1.21 4.25 15.28
CA LEU A 216 -1.07 4.26 16.73
C LEU A 216 -0.06 3.21 17.21
N ASP A 217 -0.05 2.01 16.62
CA ASP A 217 0.93 0.97 16.97
C ASP A 217 2.36 1.45 16.76
N TYR A 218 2.65 2.13 15.65
CA TYR A 218 3.97 2.72 15.39
C TYR A 218 4.41 3.67 16.51
N TRP A 219 3.51 4.56 16.96
CA TRP A 219 3.84 5.54 18.00
C TRP A 219 3.88 4.96 19.41
N ILE A 220 3.00 3.99 19.72
CA ILE A 220 2.91 3.37 21.06
C ILE A 220 4.05 2.40 21.30
N THR A 221 4.37 1.56 20.31
CA THR A 221 5.48 0.60 20.45
C THR A 221 6.85 1.29 20.41
N GLY A 222 6.87 2.55 19.94
CA GLY A 222 8.10 3.28 19.69
C GLY A 222 8.98 2.56 18.67
N ARG A 223 10.16 3.11 18.40
CA ARG A 223 11.21 2.43 17.62
C ARG A 223 11.74 1.16 18.30
N CYS A 224 11.17 0.74 19.43
CA CYS A 224 11.50 -0.51 20.10
C CYS A 224 10.81 -1.64 19.34
N GLY A 225 11.59 -2.46 18.64
CA GLY A 225 11.14 -3.60 17.82
C GLY A 225 10.45 -4.74 18.59
N VAL A 226 9.49 -4.46 19.46
CA VAL A 226 8.74 -5.46 20.23
C VAL A 226 7.41 -5.82 19.54
N ALA A 227 7.07 -5.18 18.41
CA ALA A 227 5.94 -5.57 17.56
C ALA A 227 6.24 -6.76 16.61
N ILE A 228 7.43 -7.37 16.70
CA ILE A 228 8.00 -8.30 15.70
C ILE A 228 7.20 -9.59 15.45
N LYS A 229 6.19 -9.95 16.27
CA LYS A 229 5.50 -11.25 16.11
C LYS A 229 3.98 -11.23 15.90
N ARG A 230 3.32 -10.07 15.87
CA ARG A 230 1.85 -10.02 15.79
C ARG A 230 1.26 -9.88 14.38
N TYR A 231 2.08 -9.60 13.39
CA TYR A 231 1.61 -9.25 12.03
C TYR A 231 1.92 -10.29 10.94
N GLN A 232 2.65 -11.37 11.26
CA GLN A 232 3.04 -12.42 10.32
C GLN A 232 2.18 -13.70 10.39
N LYS A 233 0.97 -13.64 10.96
CA LYS A 233 -0.01 -14.75 10.96
C LYS A 233 -1.43 -14.26 10.72
#